data_AF-A0A6J1CZ03-F1
#
_entry.id   AF-A0A6J1CZ03-F1
#
_cell.length_a   1.000
_cell.length_b   1.000
_cell.length_c   1.000
_cell.angle_alpha   90.00
_cell.angle_beta   90.00
_cell.angle_gamma   90.00
#
_symmetry.space_group_name_H-M   'P 1'
#
loop_
_entity.id
_entity.type
_entity.pdbx_description
1 polymer ?
#
loop_
_entity_poly.entity_id
_entity_poly.type
_entity_poly.pdbx_seq_one_letter_code
_entity_poly.pdbx_strand_id
1 'polypeptide(L)'
;MYDVRRTASPQVLGILSERELNQLEECGFDPNRMKIINLRRSPNLFTTVRFLLILGFLFSQSSPTALAKSRRPVTDAETKQKKQECYTDIESGLWGWNCKSSAIEKENCALRCLSPTCYDLVYGSDPLEEGEKDLARSQEYKYCIYKLSMGESLEGIKGSFDY
;
A
#
# COMPACT_ATOMS: atom_id res chain seq x y z
N MET A 1 -33.18 -11.19 7.99
CA MET A 1 -31.95 -11.89 7.59
C MET A 1 -32.15 -12.38 6.18
N TYR A 2 -31.60 -11.68 5.19
CA TYR A 2 -31.70 -12.08 3.79
C TYR A 2 -30.43 -12.82 3.41
N ASP A 3 -30.60 -14.05 2.90
CA ASP A 3 -29.51 -14.93 2.51
C ASP A 3 -28.98 -14.53 1.12
N VAL A 4 -27.84 -13.84 1.09
CA VAL A 4 -27.14 -13.35 -0.11
C VAL A 4 -26.79 -14.49 -1.08
N ARG A 5 -26.73 -15.73 -0.59
CA ARG A 5 -26.42 -16.93 -1.37
C ARG A 5 -27.49 -17.25 -2.42
N ARG A 6 -28.71 -16.70 -2.28
CA ARG A 6 -29.85 -17.00 -3.15
C ARG A 6 -30.03 -16.04 -4.33
N THR A 7 -29.36 -14.88 -4.33
CA THR A 7 -29.48 -13.86 -5.41
C THR A 7 -28.21 -13.66 -6.22
N ALA A 8 -27.10 -14.29 -5.82
CA ALA A 8 -25.85 -14.23 -6.56
C ALA A 8 -25.89 -15.16 -7.79
N SER A 9 -25.57 -14.60 -8.97
CA SER A 9 -25.39 -15.38 -10.20
C SER A 9 -24.27 -16.42 -10.01
N PRO A 10 -24.37 -17.63 -10.60
CA PRO A 10 -23.42 -18.73 -10.37
C PRO A 10 -21.95 -18.39 -10.64
N GLN A 11 -21.69 -17.32 -11.38
CA GLN A 11 -20.34 -16.83 -11.71
C GLN A 11 -19.65 -16.10 -10.54
N VAL A 12 -20.40 -15.59 -9.55
CA VAL A 12 -19.86 -14.81 -8.43
C VAL A 12 -19.44 -15.70 -7.26
N LEU A 13 -20.05 -16.88 -7.11
CA LEU A 13 -19.73 -17.83 -6.04
C LEU A 13 -18.37 -18.53 -6.20
N GLY A 14 -17.71 -18.41 -7.36
CA GLY A 14 -16.41 -19.05 -7.61
C GLY A 14 -15.18 -18.19 -7.29
N ILE A 15 -15.37 -16.91 -6.91
CA ILE A 15 -14.27 -15.92 -6.88
C ILE A 15 -14.08 -15.31 -5.48
N LEU A 16 -15.03 -15.50 -4.57
CA LEU A 16 -15.00 -14.88 -3.24
C LEU A 16 -14.78 -15.93 -2.16
N SER A 17 -13.66 -15.81 -1.44
CA SER A 17 -13.41 -16.52 -0.18
C SER A 17 -14.40 -16.03 0.88
N GLU A 18 -14.83 -16.90 1.80
CA GLU A 18 -15.81 -16.57 2.89
C GLU A 18 -15.43 -15.32 3.71
N ARG A 19 -14.16 -14.90 3.70
CA ARG A 19 -13.70 -13.65 4.34
C ARG A 19 -14.19 -12.38 3.66
N GLU A 20 -14.33 -12.37 2.33
CA GLU A 20 -14.76 -11.19 1.57
C GLU A 20 -16.25 -10.90 1.76
N LEU A 21 -17.05 -11.94 2.00
CA LEU A 21 -18.49 -11.82 2.31
C LEU A 21 -18.72 -11.14 3.68
N ASN A 22 -17.89 -11.46 4.67
CA ASN A 22 -17.99 -10.85 6.01
C ASN A 22 -17.54 -9.38 6.00
N GLN A 23 -16.67 -8.98 5.08
CA GLN A 23 -16.17 -7.61 5.00
C GLN A 23 -17.17 -6.64 4.33
N LEU A 24 -18.06 -7.16 3.48
CA LEU A 24 -19.17 -6.39 2.91
C LEU A 24 -20.32 -6.17 3.89
N GLU A 25 -20.39 -6.93 4.98
CA GLU A 25 -21.44 -6.80 6.00
C GLU A 25 -21.16 -5.63 6.97
N GLU A 26 -19.91 -5.20 7.12
CA GLU A 26 -19.53 -4.10 8.03
C GLU A 26 -19.70 -2.68 7.44
N CYS A 27 -19.83 -2.56 6.11
CA CYS A 27 -20.15 -1.28 5.48
C CYS A 27 -21.66 -1.05 5.54
N GLY A 28 -22.15 -0.55 6.68
CA GLY A 28 -23.55 -0.18 6.92
C GLY A 28 -24.09 0.81 5.89
N PHE A 29 -24.61 0.28 4.79
CA PHE A 29 -25.26 1.04 3.72
C PHE A 29 -26.77 0.86 3.86
N ASP A 30 -27.47 1.90 4.34
CA ASP A 30 -28.93 1.90 4.48
C ASP A 30 -29.59 2.34 3.16
N PRO A 31 -30.31 1.45 2.46
CA PRO A 31 -30.90 1.74 1.15
C PRO A 31 -32.21 2.56 1.21
N ASN A 32 -32.74 2.91 2.39
CA ASN A 32 -34.08 3.52 2.50
C ASN A 32 -34.13 5.05 2.31
N ARG A 33 -33.01 5.72 1.98
CA ARG A 33 -32.98 7.20 1.82
C ARG A 33 -32.95 7.70 0.38
N MET A 34 -33.40 6.91 -0.60
CA MET A 34 -33.46 7.36 -1.99
C MET A 34 -34.88 7.81 -2.37
N LYS A 35 -35.17 9.12 -2.25
CA LYS A 35 -36.38 9.71 -2.88
C LYS A 35 -36.14 9.82 -4.39
N ILE A 36 -36.91 9.05 -5.17
CA ILE A 36 -36.88 9.06 -6.64
C ILE A 36 -37.40 10.43 -7.12
N ILE A 37 -36.51 11.23 -7.70
CA ILE A 37 -36.85 12.48 -8.37
C ILE A 37 -37.27 12.12 -9.80
N ASN A 38 -38.51 12.47 -10.21
CA ASN A 38 -39.00 12.25 -11.57
C ASN A 38 -38.17 13.08 -12.57
N LEU A 39 -37.31 12.41 -13.35
CA LEU A 39 -36.44 13.06 -14.34
C LEU A 39 -37.23 13.38 -15.61
N ARG A 40 -37.60 14.64 -15.76
CA ARG A 40 -38.16 15.22 -16.99
C ARG A 40 -37.09 15.15 -18.11
N ARG A 41 -37.46 14.51 -19.22
CA ARG A 41 -36.64 14.29 -20.42
C ARG A 41 -36.08 15.62 -20.97
N SER A 42 -34.79 15.85 -20.76
CA SER A 42 -34.06 17.02 -21.27
C SER A 42 -33.14 16.58 -22.42
N PRO A 43 -33.01 17.37 -23.51
CA PRO A 43 -32.28 17.00 -24.74
C PRO A 43 -30.75 16.80 -24.56
N ASN A 44 -30.23 17.02 -23.34
CA ASN A 44 -28.82 16.82 -22.97
C ASN A 44 -28.46 15.37 -22.58
N LEU A 45 -29.37 14.41 -22.80
CA LEU A 45 -29.19 13.00 -22.44
C LEU A 45 -27.99 12.36 -23.15
N PHE A 46 -27.76 12.68 -24.43
CA PHE A 46 -26.61 12.14 -25.16
C PHE A 46 -25.27 12.68 -24.64
N THR A 47 -25.22 13.96 -24.28
CA THR A 47 -24.02 14.61 -23.75
C THR A 47 -23.68 14.08 -22.36
N THR A 48 -24.69 13.93 -21.50
CA THR A 48 -24.51 13.37 -20.15
C THR A 48 -24.09 11.89 -20.18
N VAL A 49 -24.66 11.08 -21.07
CA VAL A 49 -24.23 9.68 -21.25
C VAL A 49 -22.78 9.60 -21.73
N ARG A 50 -22.35 10.46 -22.66
CA ARG A 50 -20.95 10.50 -23.10
C ARG A 50 -19.99 10.90 -21.97
N PHE A 51 -20.33 11.89 -21.16
CA PHE A 51 -19.51 12.26 -20.00
C PHE A 51 -19.40 11.12 -18.97
N LEU A 52 -20.49 10.41 -18.69
CA LEU A 52 -20.49 9.27 -17.77
C LEU A 52 -19.64 8.11 -18.29
N LEU A 53 -19.65 7.83 -19.60
CA LEU A 53 -18.80 6.81 -20.22
C LEU A 53 -17.31 7.17 -20.13
N ILE A 54 -16.96 8.45 -20.34
CA ILE A 54 -15.57 8.92 -20.23
C ILE A 54 -15.08 8.82 -18.78
N LEU A 55 -15.91 9.25 -17.81
CA LEU A 55 -15.59 9.11 -16.38
C LEU A 55 -15.42 7.63 -15.99
N GLY A 56 -16.31 6.73 -16.43
CA GLY A 56 -16.17 5.30 -16.15
C GLY A 56 -14.89 4.68 -16.73
N PHE A 57 -14.49 5.10 -17.93
CA PHE A 57 -13.24 4.65 -18.56
C PHE A 57 -12.00 5.15 -17.83
N LEU A 58 -12.03 6.38 -17.30
CA LEU A 58 -10.94 6.94 -16.49
C LEU A 58 -10.83 6.22 -15.13
N PHE A 59 -11.95 5.89 -14.48
CA PHE A 59 -11.96 5.12 -13.23
C PHE A 59 -11.55 3.65 -13.40
N SER A 60 -11.71 3.06 -14.59
CA SER A 60 -11.32 1.65 -14.83
C SER A 60 -9.80 1.45 -14.88
N GLN A 61 -9.03 2.52 -15.11
CA GLN A 61 -7.57 2.46 -15.19
C GLN A 61 -6.88 2.52 -13.82
N SER A 62 -7.62 2.82 -12.74
CA SER A 62 -7.06 2.93 -11.39
C SER A 62 -7.11 1.63 -10.59
N SER A 63 -7.20 0.46 -11.26
CA SER A 63 -7.13 -0.82 -10.55
C SER A 63 -5.72 -0.99 -9.98
N PRO A 64 -5.51 -1.03 -8.65
CA PRO A 64 -4.21 -1.38 -8.10
C PRO A 64 -3.92 -2.82 -8.53
N THR A 65 -2.83 -3.03 -9.26
CA THR A 65 -2.32 -4.37 -9.52
C THR A 65 -1.87 -4.96 -8.19
N ALA A 66 -2.75 -5.72 -7.55
CA ALA A 66 -2.39 -6.53 -6.39
C ALA A 66 -1.47 -7.66 -6.88
N LEU A 67 -0.20 -7.33 -7.10
CA LEU A 67 0.84 -8.30 -7.38
C LEU A 67 1.01 -9.14 -6.11
N ALA A 68 0.44 -10.35 -6.11
CA ALA A 68 0.63 -11.32 -5.06
C ALA A 68 2.13 -11.50 -4.82
N LYS A 69 2.64 -10.95 -3.72
CA LYS A 69 4.07 -10.96 -3.40
C LYS A 69 4.46 -12.41 -3.15
N SER A 70 5.26 -12.99 -4.06
CA SER A 70 5.85 -14.31 -3.85
C SER A 70 6.72 -14.26 -2.59
N ARG A 71 6.49 -15.20 -1.66
CA ARG A 71 7.25 -15.37 -0.41
C ARG A 71 8.58 -16.05 -0.72
N ARG A 72 9.45 -15.32 -1.41
CA ARG A 72 10.84 -15.71 -1.61
C ARG A 72 11.74 -14.70 -0.92
N PRO A 73 12.92 -15.12 -0.46
CA PRO A 73 13.89 -14.20 0.08
C PRO A 73 14.20 -13.12 -0.96
N VAL A 74 14.12 -11.86 -0.53
CA VAL A 74 14.57 -10.73 -1.35
C VAL A 74 16.09 -10.72 -1.41
N THR A 75 16.63 -10.49 -2.60
CA THR A 75 18.07 -10.41 -2.81
C THR A 75 18.60 -9.01 -2.52
N ASP A 76 19.89 -8.91 -2.21
CA ASP A 76 20.55 -7.61 -2.02
C ASP A 76 20.44 -6.70 -3.25
N ALA A 77 20.49 -7.29 -4.44
CA ALA A 77 20.35 -6.56 -5.69
C ALA A 77 18.95 -5.91 -5.80
N GLU A 78 17.89 -6.64 -5.46
CA GLU A 78 16.53 -6.12 -5.46
C GLU A 78 16.34 -5.04 -4.39
N THR A 79 16.88 -5.24 -3.18
CA THR A 79 16.82 -4.24 -2.12
C THR A 79 17.54 -2.96 -2.53
N LYS A 80 18.71 -3.08 -3.16
CA LYS A 80 19.47 -1.94 -3.70
C LYS A 80 18.72 -1.23 -4.82
N GLN A 81 18.08 -1.98 -5.72
CA GLN A 81 17.26 -1.42 -6.80
C GLN A 81 16.07 -0.64 -6.25
N LYS A 82 15.28 -1.22 -5.35
CA LYS A 82 14.16 -0.52 -4.72
C LYS A 82 14.59 0.70 -3.94
N LYS A 83 15.76 0.65 -3.29
CA LYS A 83 16.32 1.82 -2.60
C LYS A 83 16.64 2.96 -3.58
N GLN A 84 17.11 2.64 -4.80
CA GLN A 84 17.31 3.65 -5.85
C GLN A 84 16.00 4.24 -6.37
N GLU A 85 14.95 3.43 -6.48
CA GLU A 85 13.59 3.90 -6.78
C GLU A 85 13.13 4.89 -5.70
N CYS A 86 13.33 4.56 -4.42
CA CYS A 86 13.04 5.46 -3.30
C CYS A 86 13.82 6.78 -3.36
N TYR A 87 15.09 6.77 -3.75
CA TYR A 87 15.83 8.03 -3.94
C TYR A 87 15.24 8.87 -5.07
N THR A 88 14.80 8.24 -6.16
CA THR A 88 14.18 8.96 -7.29
C THR A 88 12.85 9.58 -6.86
N ASP A 89 12.05 8.86 -6.08
CA ASP A 89 10.79 9.36 -5.53
C ASP A 89 11.01 10.51 -4.55
N ILE A 90 12.06 10.44 -3.71
CA ILE A 90 12.44 11.55 -2.82
C ILE A 90 12.84 12.77 -3.65
N GLU A 91 13.66 12.59 -4.69
CA GLU A 91 14.09 13.67 -5.59
C GLU A 91 12.93 14.29 -6.39
N SER A 92 11.86 13.53 -6.65
CA SER A 92 10.65 14.08 -7.27
C SER A 92 9.93 15.12 -6.39
N GLY A 93 10.18 15.12 -5.06
CA GLY A 93 9.54 16.01 -4.10
C GLY A 93 8.28 15.46 -3.43
N LEU A 94 7.85 14.23 -3.76
CA LEU A 94 6.68 13.58 -3.16
C LEU A 94 6.80 13.36 -1.64
N TRP A 95 8.03 13.27 -1.12
CA TRP A 95 8.33 13.00 0.28
C TRP A 95 8.48 14.28 1.14
N GLY A 96 8.23 15.45 0.57
CA GLY A 96 8.36 16.74 1.26
C GLY A 96 9.80 17.27 1.30
N TRP A 97 9.94 18.53 1.73
CA TRP A 97 11.22 19.25 1.73
C TRP A 97 12.24 18.67 2.72
N ASN A 98 11.77 18.15 3.86
CA ASN A 98 12.65 17.61 4.91
C ASN A 98 13.51 16.46 4.38
N CYS A 99 12.97 15.57 3.53
CA CYS A 99 13.75 14.49 2.92
C CYS A 99 14.84 14.95 1.94
N LYS A 100 14.97 16.26 1.69
CA LYS A 100 16.02 16.87 0.87
C LYS A 100 16.91 17.83 1.66
N SER A 101 16.64 18.06 2.95
CA SER A 101 17.37 19.07 3.72
C SER A 101 18.82 18.67 3.99
N SER A 102 19.10 17.37 4.13
CA SER A 102 20.45 16.84 4.26
C SER A 102 20.58 15.43 3.67
N ALA A 103 21.82 14.96 3.54
CA ALA A 103 22.08 13.60 3.05
C ALA A 103 21.52 12.53 4.00
N ILE A 104 21.50 12.79 5.31
CA ILE A 104 20.99 11.85 6.31
C ILE A 104 19.47 11.86 6.39
N GLU A 105 18.83 13.03 6.28
CA GLU A 105 17.37 13.09 6.15
C GLU A 105 16.89 12.34 4.90
N LYS A 106 17.61 12.51 3.77
CA LYS A 106 17.37 11.74 2.56
C LYS A 106 17.51 10.23 2.80
N GLU A 107 18.52 9.82 3.57
CA GLU A 107 18.74 8.42 3.92
C GLU A 107 17.63 7.86 4.82
N ASN A 108 17.26 8.58 5.88
CA ASN A 108 16.15 8.22 6.77
C ASN A 108 14.84 8.06 5.97
N CYS A 109 14.54 8.98 5.06
CA CYS A 109 13.38 8.86 4.18
C CYS A 109 13.49 7.68 3.21
N ALA A 110 14.68 7.40 2.66
CA ALA A 110 14.87 6.27 1.77
C ALA A 110 14.68 4.93 2.49
N LEU A 111 15.13 4.82 3.75
CA LEU A 111 14.89 3.65 4.58
C LEU A 111 13.39 3.49 4.88
N ARG A 112 12.70 4.56 5.30
CA ARG A 112 11.23 4.54 5.49
C ARG A 112 10.49 4.13 4.21
N CYS A 113 10.91 4.64 3.05
CA CYS A 113 10.34 4.27 1.76
C CYS A 113 10.53 2.78 1.45
N LEU A 114 11.73 2.26 1.70
CA LEU A 114 12.06 0.88 1.39
C LEU A 114 11.29 -0.12 2.25
N SER A 115 11.12 0.18 3.55
CA SER A 115 10.24 -0.56 4.45
C SER A 115 9.92 0.27 5.70
N PRO A 116 8.70 0.84 5.81
CA PRO A 116 8.30 1.59 6.99
C PRO A 116 8.38 0.73 8.26
N THR A 117 7.95 -0.54 8.17
CA THR A 117 7.94 -1.48 9.29
C THR A 117 9.34 -1.76 9.84
N CYS A 118 10.32 -2.02 8.96
CA CYS A 118 11.69 -2.27 9.41
C CYS A 118 12.38 -1.00 9.89
N TYR A 119 12.04 0.15 9.31
CA TYR A 119 12.56 1.43 9.77
C TYR A 119 12.09 1.72 11.19
N ASP A 120 10.79 1.63 11.46
CA ASP A 120 10.25 1.93 12.78
C ASP A 120 10.80 0.98 13.85
N LEU A 121 11.03 -0.29 13.50
CA LEU A 121 11.64 -1.29 14.38
C LEU A 121 13.08 -0.92 14.76
N VAL A 122 13.91 -0.56 13.79
CA VAL A 122 15.37 -0.40 13.97
C VAL A 122 15.75 1.03 14.32
N TYR A 123 15.20 2.01 13.59
CA TYR A 123 15.55 3.44 13.65
C TYR A 123 14.41 4.32 14.18
N GLY A 124 13.20 3.79 14.38
CA GLY A 124 12.02 4.62 14.73
C GLY A 124 12.16 5.42 16.01
N SER A 125 12.83 4.87 17.02
CA SER A 125 13.11 5.54 18.30
C SER A 125 14.31 6.48 18.24
N ASP A 126 15.22 6.25 17.30
CA ASP A 126 16.53 6.89 17.21
C ASP A 126 16.96 6.93 15.74
N PRO A 127 16.52 7.96 14.99
CA PRO A 127 16.87 8.11 13.57
C PRO A 127 18.37 8.31 13.37
N LEU A 128 18.87 8.05 12.16
CA LEU A 128 20.27 8.30 11.84
C LEU A 128 20.61 9.79 11.99
N GLU A 129 21.76 10.09 12.59
CA GLU A 129 22.30 11.44 12.76
C GLU A 129 23.39 11.79 11.74
N GLU A 130 23.70 13.08 11.58
CA GLU A 130 24.77 13.55 10.70
C GLU A 130 26.16 13.07 11.16
N GLY A 131 26.83 12.31 10.28
CA GLY A 131 28.15 11.73 10.55
C GLY A 131 28.12 10.37 11.25
N GLU A 132 26.93 9.85 11.55
CA GLU A 132 26.79 8.53 12.16
C GLU A 132 27.05 7.40 11.14
N LYS A 133 27.74 6.35 11.59
CA LYS A 133 27.92 5.12 10.82
C LYS A 133 27.52 3.92 11.65
N ASP A 134 26.24 3.56 11.58
CA ASP A 134 25.71 2.42 12.31
C ASP A 134 25.72 1.14 11.48
N LEU A 135 26.78 0.34 11.63
CA LEU A 135 26.92 -0.94 10.95
C LEU A 135 26.02 -2.03 11.54
N ALA A 136 25.77 -2.02 12.86
CA ALA A 136 24.97 -3.04 13.53
C ALA A 136 23.50 -2.91 13.16
N ARG A 137 22.92 -1.71 13.32
CA ARG A 137 21.54 -1.41 12.90
C ARG A 137 21.35 -1.56 11.40
N SER A 138 22.37 -1.26 10.58
CA SER A 138 22.29 -1.54 9.14
C SER A 138 22.11 -3.03 8.83
N GLN A 139 22.75 -3.91 9.61
CA GLN A 139 22.59 -5.37 9.49
C GLN A 139 21.21 -5.81 10.00
N GLU A 140 20.74 -5.27 11.12
CA GLU A 140 19.39 -5.53 11.65
C GLU A 140 18.31 -5.16 10.65
N TYR A 141 18.43 -3.97 10.05
CA TYR A 141 17.49 -3.49 9.05
C TYR A 141 17.45 -4.40 7.82
N LYS A 142 18.63 -4.81 7.34
CA LYS A 142 18.76 -5.77 6.23
C LYS A 142 18.11 -7.12 6.58
N TYR A 143 18.36 -7.62 7.80
CA TYR A 143 17.79 -8.87 8.29
C TYR A 143 16.27 -8.79 8.45
N CYS A 144 15.74 -7.65 8.89
CA CYS A 144 14.32 -7.38 8.95
C CYS A 144 13.65 -7.46 7.59
N ILE A 145 14.22 -6.80 6.58
CA ILE A 145 13.69 -6.86 5.21
C ILE A 145 13.66 -8.30 4.69
N TYR A 146 14.71 -9.06 4.98
CA TYR A 146 14.80 -10.48 4.62
C TYR A 146 13.67 -11.29 5.27
N LYS A 147 13.51 -11.23 6.59
CA LYS A 147 12.42 -11.93 7.31
C LYS A 147 11.03 -11.51 6.85
N LEU A 148 10.82 -10.20 6.68
CA LEU A 148 9.57 -9.64 6.19
C LEU A 148 9.22 -10.18 4.79
N SER A 149 10.21 -10.34 3.91
CA SER A 149 10.00 -10.90 2.56
C SER A 149 9.58 -12.37 2.56
N MET A 150 9.97 -13.12 3.61
CA MET A 150 9.58 -14.52 3.81
C MET A 150 8.28 -14.68 4.60
N GLY A 151 7.77 -13.59 5.19
CA GLY A 151 6.59 -13.61 6.06
C GLY A 151 6.87 -14.20 7.44
N GLU A 152 8.11 -14.10 7.92
CA GLU A 152 8.50 -14.51 9.27
C GLU A 152 8.22 -13.42 10.31
N SER A 153 8.22 -13.81 11.60
CA SER A 153 8.11 -12.88 12.72
C SER A 153 9.34 -11.98 12.82
N LEU A 154 9.11 -10.69 13.11
CA LEU A 154 10.15 -9.67 13.28
C LEU A 154 10.64 -9.52 14.73
N GLU A 155 10.16 -10.38 15.64
CA GLU A 155 10.56 -10.35 17.04
C GLU A 155 12.06 -10.66 17.21
N GLY A 156 12.72 -9.95 18.13
CA GLY A 156 14.12 -10.16 18.47
C GLY A 156 15.14 -9.71 17.43
N ILE A 157 14.75 -8.92 16.42
CA ILE A 157 15.70 -8.36 15.43
C ILE A 157 16.51 -7.20 16.04
N LYS A 158 15.85 -6.30 16.76
CA LYS A 158 16.53 -5.16 17.39
C LYS A 158 17.48 -5.67 18.48
N GLY A 159 18.76 -5.29 18.40
CA GLY A 159 19.83 -5.75 19.28
C GLY A 159 20.41 -7.12 18.91
N SER A 160 20.02 -7.73 17.77
CA SER A 160 20.52 -9.08 17.41
C SER A 160 21.98 -9.09 16.95
N PHE A 161 22.57 -7.93 16.70
CA PHE A 161 23.95 -7.77 16.23
C PHE A 161 24.81 -6.93 17.20
N ASP A 162 24.32 -6.66 18.41
CA ASP A 162 25.10 -6.03 19.48
C ASP A 162 26.04 -7.09 20.10
N TYR A 163 27.34 -6.98 19.82
CA TYR A 163 28.40 -7.86 20.34
C TYR A 163 29.31 -7.15 21.34
#